data_AF-A0ABD0Y013-F1
#
_entry.id   AF-A0ABD0Y013-F1
#
_cell.length_a   1.000
_cell.length_b   1.000
_cell.length_c   1.000
_cell.angle_alpha   90.00
_cell.angle_beta   90.00
_cell.angle_gamma   90.00
#
_symmetry.space_group_name_H-M   'P 1'
#
loop_
_entity.id
_entity.type
_entity.pdbx_description
1 polymer ?
#
loop_
_entity_poly.entity_id
_entity_poly.type
_entity_poly.pdbx_seq_one_letter_code
_entity_poly.pdbx_strand_id
1 'polypeptide(L)'
;MSPLIYQILTQGEIKLPVLMEDETHKDFPSIQLFYRPMRQMVYAILFNLHHLTYIAKNNKDKANDVKLPDIVIKEWIWSKTNPYQKPEMVRAEPLGWGVPTIQRLWFGTTVDDKRRRLRAYLTCMRSDTQLMLNPGYVPQHLLVLATVLRYIMSFPEKRVLRRHELDALIATAMDPHLPNSEFNQELQVEGISTRAVQVGALVMAGVEYALLVNDACGAPIPWLMACPWLYFDGKLLGAHLGRAATAKNLLELCSHRIPQVVKVDRMREAVLEGLYVQWARPPLLPPLPPVEAARVHSVMPAGMPAPSRTPVRGAATLPPGVRGRGVTTGGRLEIAGVVVGNWGPNSRLHPDVLLPPQVRCQTEYKFYASC
;
A
#
# COMPACT_ATOMS: atom_id res chain seq x y z
N MET A 1 7.03 -17.20 -1.11
CA MET A 1 6.80 -17.49 0.31
C MET A 1 7.36 -16.34 1.14
N SER A 2 6.46 -15.62 1.81
CA SER A 2 6.76 -14.46 2.65
C SER A 2 7.72 -14.85 3.78
N PRO A 3 8.77 -14.06 4.04
CA PRO A 3 9.71 -14.34 5.12
C PRO A 3 9.02 -14.37 6.49
N LEU A 4 7.87 -13.70 6.64
CA LEU A 4 7.10 -13.67 7.88
C LEU A 4 6.53 -15.05 8.25
N ILE A 5 6.21 -15.92 7.28
CA ILE A 5 5.61 -17.24 7.59
C ILE A 5 6.56 -18.09 8.42
N TYR A 6 7.84 -18.12 8.05
CA TYR A 6 8.85 -18.88 8.79
C TYR A 6 8.98 -18.36 10.23
N GLN A 7 9.03 -17.03 10.41
CA GLN A 7 9.12 -16.42 11.73
C GLN A 7 7.89 -16.74 12.60
N ILE A 8 6.68 -16.61 12.03
CA ILE A 8 5.42 -16.94 12.72
C ILE A 8 5.44 -18.39 13.21
N LEU A 9 5.77 -19.34 12.32
CA LEU A 9 5.69 -20.77 12.62
C LEU A 9 6.78 -21.24 13.61
N THR A 10 7.96 -20.63 13.59
CA THR A 10 9.10 -21.08 14.41
C THR A 10 9.20 -20.35 15.74
N GLN A 11 8.87 -19.06 15.79
CA GLN A 11 9.06 -18.22 16.97
C GLN A 11 7.76 -17.83 17.65
N GLY A 12 6.61 -17.96 16.96
CA GLY A 12 5.32 -17.46 17.48
C GLY A 12 5.30 -15.94 17.63
N GLU A 13 6.12 -15.23 16.85
CA GLU A 13 6.21 -13.78 16.88
C GLU A 13 6.53 -13.20 15.51
N ILE A 14 6.21 -11.92 15.32
CA ILE A 14 6.59 -11.15 14.14
C ILE A 14 7.01 -9.73 14.53
N LYS A 15 8.02 -9.22 13.85
CA LYS A 15 8.41 -7.82 13.95
C LYS A 15 7.95 -7.05 12.72
N LEU A 16 6.97 -6.16 12.92
CA LEU A 16 6.34 -5.41 11.85
C LEU A 16 7.16 -4.15 11.55
N PRO A 17 7.36 -3.77 10.28
CA PRO A 17 8.18 -2.60 9.92
C PRO A 17 7.51 -1.30 10.35
N VAL A 18 8.31 -0.25 10.52
CA VAL A 18 7.80 1.11 10.64
C VAL A 18 7.29 1.55 9.28
N LEU A 19 6.06 2.05 9.22
CA LEU A 19 5.42 2.50 7.99
C LEU A 19 5.36 4.03 7.94
N MET A 20 5.23 4.58 6.73
CA MET A 20 5.10 6.02 6.52
C MET A 20 3.69 6.48 6.92
N GLU A 21 3.51 6.76 8.21
CA GLU A 21 2.29 7.29 8.79
C GLU A 21 2.50 8.74 9.24
N ASP A 22 1.52 9.60 9.02
CA ASP A 22 1.51 10.96 9.56
C ASP A 22 0.65 10.96 10.83
N GLU A 23 1.32 10.94 11.98
CA GLU A 23 0.65 10.93 13.29
C GLU A 23 -0.11 12.23 13.59
N THR A 24 0.17 13.32 12.86
CA THR A 24 -0.57 14.59 13.05
C THR A 24 -1.92 14.56 12.36
N HIS A 25 -2.07 13.74 11.33
CA HIS A 25 -3.30 13.58 10.57
C HIS A 25 -4.13 12.38 11.04
N LYS A 26 -5.21 12.65 11.76
CA LYS A 26 -6.17 11.65 12.26
C LYS A 26 -7.05 11.00 11.16
N ASP A 27 -6.81 11.31 9.89
CA ASP A 27 -7.54 10.77 8.75
C ASP A 27 -7.28 9.27 8.55
N PHE A 28 -6.11 8.78 8.96
CA PHE A 28 -5.70 7.39 8.80
C PHE A 28 -5.55 6.71 10.17
N PRO A 29 -6.07 5.48 10.33
CA PRO A 29 -5.67 4.65 11.46
C PRO A 29 -4.21 4.23 11.31
N SER A 30 -3.58 3.77 12.40
CA SER A 30 -2.33 3.01 12.28
C SER A 30 -2.54 1.84 11.31
N ILE A 31 -1.71 1.77 10.27
CA ILE A 31 -1.77 0.79 9.18
C ILE A 31 -1.51 -0.60 9.76
N GLN A 32 -0.59 -0.71 10.72
CA GLN A 32 -0.32 -2.00 11.36
C GLN A 32 -1.51 -2.54 12.11
N LEU A 33 -2.23 -1.67 12.83
CA LEU A 33 -3.47 -2.05 13.51
C LEU A 33 -4.62 -2.27 12.53
N PHE A 34 -4.65 -1.53 11.42
CA PHE A 34 -5.66 -1.66 10.38
C PHE A 34 -5.68 -3.05 9.74
N TYR A 35 -4.50 -3.60 9.43
CA TYR A 35 -4.36 -4.94 8.84
C TYR A 35 -4.25 -6.08 9.85
N ARG A 36 -4.32 -5.81 11.17
CA ARG A 36 -4.30 -6.86 12.20
C ARG A 36 -5.38 -7.93 12.00
N PRO A 37 -6.66 -7.62 11.73
CA PRO A 37 -7.68 -8.64 11.57
C PRO A 37 -7.35 -9.66 10.47
N MET A 38 -6.67 -9.22 9.41
CA MET A 38 -6.17 -10.12 8.36
C MET A 38 -5.10 -11.06 8.90
N ARG A 39 -4.12 -10.54 9.64
CA ARG A 39 -3.06 -11.37 10.25
C ARG A 39 -3.60 -12.37 11.28
N GLN A 40 -4.64 -12.00 12.04
CA GLN A 40 -5.31 -12.93 12.95
C GLN A 40 -5.87 -14.17 12.23
N MET A 41 -6.46 -13.99 11.05
CA MET A 41 -6.91 -15.10 10.20
C MET A 41 -5.74 -15.90 9.61
N VAL A 42 -4.63 -15.24 9.26
CA VAL A 42 -3.40 -15.93 8.84
C VAL A 42 -2.89 -16.85 9.94
N TYR A 43 -2.84 -16.38 11.20
CA TYR A 43 -2.44 -17.23 12.33
C TYR A 43 -3.37 -18.44 12.50
N ALA A 44 -4.68 -18.25 12.31
CA ALA A 44 -5.64 -19.34 12.38
C ALA A 44 -5.41 -20.41 11.30
N ILE A 45 -5.01 -20.00 10.10
CA ILE A 45 -4.65 -20.91 9.01
C ILE A 45 -3.35 -21.65 9.34
N LEU A 46 -2.30 -20.90 9.66
CA LEU A 46 -0.95 -21.44 9.85
C LEU A 46 -0.87 -22.47 10.99
N PHE A 47 -1.65 -22.26 12.05
CA PHE A 47 -1.69 -23.16 13.21
C PHE A 47 -2.91 -24.10 13.22
N ASN A 48 -3.62 -24.25 12.09
CA ASN A 48 -4.75 -25.17 11.95
C ASN A 48 -5.85 -24.97 13.02
N LEU A 49 -6.16 -23.73 13.40
CA LEU A 49 -7.08 -23.41 14.50
C LEU A 49 -8.44 -24.11 14.35
N HIS A 50 -8.99 -24.14 13.13
CA HIS A 50 -10.26 -24.82 12.86
C HIS A 50 -10.19 -26.33 13.18
N HIS A 51 -9.14 -27.01 12.73
CA HIS A 51 -8.94 -28.44 12.97
C HIS A 51 -8.71 -28.75 14.45
N LEU A 52 -7.89 -27.97 15.14
CA LEU A 52 -7.67 -28.10 16.58
C LEU A 52 -8.97 -27.90 17.37
N THR A 53 -9.77 -26.89 16.98
CA THR A 53 -11.07 -26.61 17.59
C THR A 53 -12.05 -27.77 17.36
N TYR A 54 -12.05 -28.35 16.16
CA TYR A 54 -12.88 -29.51 15.83
C TYR A 54 -12.52 -30.73 16.69
N ILE A 55 -11.24 -31.07 16.82
CA ILE A 55 -10.78 -32.18 17.67
C ILE A 55 -11.14 -31.95 19.14
N ALA A 56 -10.91 -30.74 19.66
CA ALA A 56 -11.24 -30.39 21.04
C ALA A 56 -12.75 -30.56 21.32
N LYS A 57 -13.61 -30.13 20.39
CA LYS A 57 -15.06 -30.29 20.49
C LYS A 57 -15.50 -31.75 20.39
N ASN A 58 -14.91 -32.55 19.51
CA ASN A 58 -15.24 -33.98 19.39
C ASN A 58 -14.79 -34.79 20.62
N ASN A 59 -13.73 -34.35 21.31
CA ASN A 59 -13.28 -34.96 22.57
C ASN A 59 -14.14 -34.53 23.78
N LYS A 60 -14.99 -33.51 23.64
CA LYS A 60 -15.92 -33.04 24.67
C LYS A 60 -16.94 -34.10 25.07
N ASP A 61 -17.30 -34.99 24.15
CA ASP A 61 -18.18 -36.12 24.42
C ASP A 61 -17.54 -37.16 25.38
N LYS A 62 -16.25 -36.99 25.75
CA LYS A 62 -15.48 -37.90 26.60
C LYS A 62 -14.93 -37.27 27.89
N ALA A 63 -14.95 -35.94 28.06
CA ALA A 63 -14.41 -35.26 29.24
C ALA A 63 -15.13 -33.92 29.55
N ASN A 64 -15.34 -33.65 30.84
CA ASN A 64 -16.15 -32.52 31.33
C ASN A 64 -15.46 -31.13 31.25
N ASP A 65 -14.16 -31.05 30.96
CA ASP A 65 -13.44 -29.77 30.81
C ASP A 65 -12.67 -29.74 29.48
N VAL A 66 -13.12 -28.89 28.55
CA VAL A 66 -12.49 -28.73 27.22
C VAL A 66 -11.88 -27.36 27.10
N LYS A 67 -10.56 -27.31 27.20
CA LYS A 67 -9.77 -26.13 26.87
C LYS A 67 -9.68 -25.98 25.35
N LEU A 68 -10.37 -24.97 24.82
CA LEU A 68 -10.24 -24.60 23.41
C LEU A 68 -8.80 -24.16 23.11
N PRO A 69 -8.28 -24.46 21.91
CA PRO A 69 -6.94 -24.01 21.51
C PRO A 69 -6.88 -22.48 21.49
N ASP A 70 -5.93 -21.91 22.24
CA ASP A 70 -5.63 -20.46 22.24
C ASP A 70 -4.30 -20.25 21.53
N ILE A 71 -4.35 -19.79 20.28
CA ILE A 71 -3.16 -19.47 19.48
C ILE A 71 -2.91 -17.97 19.61
N VAL A 72 -1.78 -17.61 20.20
CA VAL A 72 -1.39 -16.23 20.46
C VAL A 72 -0.02 -15.96 19.85
N ILE A 73 0.05 -14.93 19.01
CA ILE A 73 1.28 -14.48 18.34
C ILE A 73 1.70 -13.12 18.92
N LYS A 74 2.99 -12.95 19.16
CA LYS A 74 3.56 -11.68 19.60
C LYS A 74 3.80 -10.77 18.40
N GLU A 75 3.07 -9.67 18.30
CA GLU A 75 3.32 -8.63 17.29
C GLU A 75 4.18 -7.51 17.89
N TRP A 76 5.39 -7.34 17.39
CA TRP A 76 6.24 -6.21 17.73
C TRP A 76 5.90 -5.05 16.79
N ILE A 77 5.16 -4.07 17.29
CA ILE A 77 4.75 -2.87 16.57
C ILE A 77 5.45 -1.67 17.17
N TRP A 78 6.03 -0.84 16.31
CA TRP A 78 6.60 0.43 16.73
C TRP A 78 5.52 1.48 16.95
N SER A 79 5.66 2.24 18.04
CA SER A 79 5.00 3.52 18.24
C SER A 79 5.93 4.43 19.05
N LYS A 80 5.66 5.73 19.08
CA LYS A 80 6.41 6.67 19.95
C LYS A 80 6.42 6.25 21.42
N THR A 81 5.31 5.68 21.90
CA THR A 81 5.17 5.21 23.29
C THR A 81 5.73 3.81 23.51
N ASN A 82 5.97 3.04 22.44
CA ASN A 82 6.50 1.69 22.50
C ASN A 82 7.47 1.45 21.33
N PRO A 83 8.74 1.88 21.46
CA PRO A 83 9.75 1.67 20.42
C PRO A 83 10.26 0.21 20.45
N TYR A 84 9.38 -0.74 20.14
CA TYR A 84 9.62 -2.19 20.21
C TYR A 84 10.07 -2.70 21.59
N GLN A 85 9.57 -2.11 22.68
CA GLN A 85 9.92 -2.55 24.03
C GLN A 85 9.05 -3.70 24.52
N LYS A 86 7.77 -3.71 24.13
CA LYS A 86 6.82 -4.77 24.51
C LYS A 86 6.03 -5.23 23.27
N PRO A 87 5.88 -6.55 23.05
CA PRO A 87 5.02 -7.05 21.99
C PRO A 87 3.55 -6.94 22.40
N GLU A 88 2.68 -6.81 21.42
CA GLU A 88 1.25 -7.00 21.58
C GLU A 88 0.88 -8.48 21.40
N MET A 89 0.10 -9.03 22.34
CA MET A 89 -0.37 -10.41 22.27
C MET A 89 -1.61 -10.48 21.39
N VAL A 90 -1.50 -11.08 20.22
CA VAL A 90 -2.57 -11.11 19.21
C VAL A 90 -3.08 -12.54 19.04
N ARG A 91 -4.38 -12.72 19.32
CA ARG A 91 -5.05 -14.02 19.17
C ARG A 91 -5.41 -14.29 17.72
N ALA A 92 -5.28 -15.54 17.30
CA ALA A 92 -5.78 -16.02 16.04
C ALA A 92 -7.32 -15.98 16.00
N GLU A 93 -7.88 -15.61 14.85
CA GLU A 93 -9.34 -15.52 14.66
C GLU A 93 -9.80 -16.50 13.58
N PRO A 94 -10.86 -17.29 13.83
CA PRO A 94 -11.34 -18.27 12.86
C PRO A 94 -11.99 -17.60 11.64
N LEU A 95 -11.88 -18.24 10.48
CA LEU A 95 -12.44 -17.75 9.22
C LEU A 95 -13.97 -17.94 9.12
N GLY A 96 -14.62 -18.54 10.11
CA GLY A 96 -16.08 -18.77 10.12
C GLY A 96 -16.56 -19.97 9.29
N TRP A 97 -15.66 -20.76 8.70
CA TRP A 97 -16.00 -21.98 7.97
C TRP A 97 -14.93 -23.07 8.11
N GLY A 98 -15.21 -24.27 7.58
CA GLY A 98 -14.35 -25.44 7.64
C GLY A 98 -13.11 -25.36 6.75
N VAL A 99 -12.16 -24.49 7.12
CA VAL A 99 -10.88 -24.31 6.43
C VAL A 99 -10.06 -25.61 6.55
N PRO A 100 -9.49 -26.12 5.45
CA PRO A 100 -8.59 -27.27 5.48
C PRO A 100 -7.35 -27.02 6.33
N THR A 101 -6.65 -28.10 6.69
CA THR A 101 -5.34 -28.00 7.32
C THR A 101 -4.33 -27.36 6.36
N ILE A 102 -3.29 -26.74 6.92
CA ILE A 102 -2.16 -26.15 6.20
C ILE A 102 -1.50 -27.15 5.24
N GLN A 103 -1.38 -28.42 5.65
CA GLN A 103 -0.86 -29.49 4.81
C GLN A 103 -1.71 -29.67 3.54
N ARG A 104 -3.04 -29.66 3.69
CA ARG A 104 -3.96 -29.77 2.55
C ARG A 104 -3.99 -28.49 1.71
N LEU A 105 -3.91 -27.31 2.33
CA LEU A 105 -3.82 -26.04 1.62
C LEU A 105 -2.53 -25.92 0.81
N TRP A 106 -1.38 -26.36 1.32
CA TRP A 106 -0.10 -26.21 0.63
C TRP A 106 0.18 -27.32 -0.38
N PHE A 107 -0.09 -28.57 0.00
CA PHE A 107 0.32 -29.74 -0.78
C PHE A 107 -0.84 -30.47 -1.47
N GLY A 108 -2.09 -30.12 -1.18
CA GLY A 108 -3.25 -30.76 -1.82
C GLY A 108 -3.35 -30.42 -3.31
N THR A 109 -3.46 -31.43 -4.17
CA THR A 109 -3.42 -31.28 -5.64
C THR A 109 -4.78 -31.32 -6.31
N THR A 110 -5.84 -31.62 -5.55
CA THR A 110 -7.19 -31.78 -6.11
C THR A 110 -7.79 -30.44 -6.53
N VAL A 111 -8.79 -30.48 -7.40
CA VAL A 111 -9.53 -29.27 -7.83
C VAL A 111 -10.20 -28.58 -6.63
N ASP A 112 -10.71 -29.36 -5.68
CA ASP A 112 -11.31 -28.83 -4.47
C ASP A 112 -10.29 -28.14 -3.57
N ASP A 113 -9.05 -28.63 -3.53
CA ASP A 113 -7.98 -27.95 -2.80
C ASP A 113 -7.73 -26.57 -3.43
N LYS A 114 -7.59 -26.48 -4.76
CA LYS A 114 -7.41 -25.20 -5.47
C LYS A 114 -8.55 -24.22 -5.17
N ARG A 115 -9.81 -24.67 -5.19
CA ARG A 115 -10.99 -23.85 -4.86
C ARG A 115 -10.95 -23.37 -3.41
N ARG A 116 -10.58 -24.25 -2.46
CA ARG A 116 -10.49 -23.90 -1.05
C ARG A 116 -9.34 -22.94 -0.73
N ARG A 117 -8.20 -23.04 -1.43
CA ARG A 117 -7.09 -22.07 -1.34
C ARG A 117 -7.57 -20.67 -1.72
N LEU A 118 -8.22 -20.55 -2.88
CA LEU A 118 -8.74 -19.26 -3.35
C LEU A 118 -9.82 -18.70 -2.40
N ARG A 119 -10.76 -19.55 -1.95
CA ARG A 119 -11.77 -19.14 -0.97
C ARG A 119 -11.15 -18.65 0.35
N ALA A 120 -10.13 -19.33 0.86
CA ALA A 120 -9.44 -18.92 2.09
C ALA A 120 -8.78 -17.54 1.92
N TYR A 121 -8.11 -17.32 0.78
CA TYR A 121 -7.54 -16.03 0.43
C TYR A 121 -8.62 -14.93 0.37
N LEU A 122 -9.70 -15.16 -0.38
CA LEU A 122 -10.79 -14.19 -0.52
C LEU A 122 -11.52 -13.93 0.81
N THR A 123 -11.63 -14.92 1.69
CA THR A 123 -12.19 -14.76 3.04
C THR A 123 -11.32 -13.79 3.85
N CYS A 124 -10.00 -14.01 3.88
CA CYS A 124 -9.05 -13.16 4.60
C CYS A 124 -9.07 -11.71 4.07
N MET A 125 -9.23 -11.56 2.76
CA MET A 125 -9.31 -10.27 2.07
C MET A 125 -10.74 -9.69 2.01
N ARG A 126 -11.75 -10.32 2.64
CA ARG A 126 -13.17 -9.90 2.62
C ARG A 126 -13.72 -9.66 1.20
N SER A 127 -13.32 -10.52 0.28
CA SER A 127 -13.48 -10.34 -1.17
C SER A 127 -14.14 -11.52 -1.87
N ASP A 128 -14.82 -12.41 -1.14
CA ASP A 128 -15.53 -13.57 -1.69
C ASP A 128 -16.86 -13.14 -2.34
N THR A 129 -16.78 -12.46 -3.50
CA THR A 129 -17.93 -12.01 -4.29
C THR A 129 -17.79 -12.38 -5.76
N GLN A 130 -18.90 -12.35 -6.50
CA GLN A 130 -18.94 -12.83 -7.89
C GLN A 130 -18.17 -11.90 -8.83
N LEU A 131 -18.28 -10.58 -8.67
CA LEU A 131 -17.60 -9.64 -9.57
C LEU A 131 -16.09 -9.64 -9.35
N MET A 132 -15.62 -9.89 -8.13
CA MET A 132 -14.19 -10.03 -7.82
C MET A 132 -13.52 -11.17 -8.58
N LEU A 133 -14.27 -12.23 -8.90
CA LEU A 133 -13.81 -13.39 -9.65
C LEU A 133 -14.04 -13.28 -11.16
N ASN A 134 -14.71 -12.23 -11.63
CA ASN A 134 -15.05 -12.04 -13.04
C ASN A 134 -13.94 -11.24 -13.77
N PRO A 135 -13.22 -11.85 -14.73
CA PRO A 135 -12.15 -11.16 -15.46
C PRO A 135 -12.60 -9.95 -16.28
N GLY A 136 -13.90 -9.86 -16.60
CA GLY A 136 -14.49 -8.70 -17.27
C GLY A 136 -14.60 -7.46 -16.38
N TYR A 137 -14.55 -7.65 -15.05
CA TYR A 137 -14.59 -6.59 -14.04
C TYR A 137 -13.23 -6.39 -13.36
N VAL A 138 -12.59 -7.48 -12.94
CA VAL A 138 -11.26 -7.47 -12.33
C VAL A 138 -10.29 -8.26 -13.19
N PRO A 139 -9.42 -7.61 -13.97
CA PRO A 139 -8.35 -8.30 -14.68
C PRO A 139 -7.53 -9.15 -13.72
N GLN A 140 -7.15 -10.36 -14.12
CA GLN A 140 -6.57 -11.33 -13.19
C GLN A 140 -5.26 -10.83 -12.53
N HIS A 141 -4.43 -10.07 -13.24
CA HIS A 141 -3.19 -9.47 -12.71
C HIS A 141 -3.45 -8.31 -11.72
N LEU A 142 -4.69 -7.84 -11.61
CA LEU A 142 -5.12 -6.80 -10.67
C LEU A 142 -5.86 -7.37 -9.46
N LEU A 143 -6.04 -8.70 -9.36
CA LEU A 143 -6.84 -9.32 -8.30
C LEU A 143 -6.30 -8.98 -6.90
N VAL A 144 -4.97 -8.99 -6.71
CA VAL A 144 -4.34 -8.60 -5.44
C VAL A 144 -4.73 -7.17 -5.08
N LEU A 145 -4.51 -6.21 -5.98
CA LEU A 145 -4.89 -4.83 -5.74
C LEU A 145 -6.39 -4.67 -5.48
N ALA A 146 -7.25 -5.30 -6.28
CA ALA A 146 -8.70 -5.25 -6.12
C ALA A 146 -9.11 -5.69 -4.72
N THR A 147 -8.54 -6.80 -4.24
CA THR A 147 -8.85 -7.36 -2.92
C THR A 147 -8.33 -6.48 -1.78
N VAL A 148 -7.20 -5.78 -1.98
CA VAL A 148 -6.69 -4.78 -1.02
C VAL A 148 -7.60 -3.56 -0.97
N LEU A 149 -7.99 -3.02 -2.12
CA LEU A 149 -8.92 -1.88 -2.20
C LEU A 149 -10.26 -2.24 -1.55
N ARG A 150 -10.79 -3.42 -1.86
CA ARG A 150 -12.01 -3.93 -1.23
C ARG A 150 -11.85 -4.11 0.27
N TYR A 151 -10.73 -4.69 0.73
CA TYR A 151 -10.44 -4.81 2.16
C TYR A 151 -10.49 -3.43 2.83
N ILE A 152 -9.82 -2.42 2.24
CA ILE A 152 -9.83 -1.04 2.77
C ILE A 152 -11.26 -0.47 2.83
N MET A 153 -12.05 -0.64 1.77
CA MET A 153 -13.42 -0.14 1.68
C MET A 153 -14.40 -0.90 2.58
N SER A 154 -14.08 -2.13 2.99
CA SER A 154 -14.96 -2.98 3.79
C SER A 154 -15.02 -2.63 5.28
N PHE A 155 -14.19 -1.72 5.77
CA PHE A 155 -14.17 -1.36 7.18
C PHE A 155 -15.28 -0.36 7.53
N PRO A 156 -16.31 -0.77 8.29
CA PRO A 156 -17.45 0.10 8.58
C PRO A 156 -17.10 1.23 9.55
N GLU A 157 -16.14 0.99 10.45
CA GLU A 157 -15.77 1.94 11.51
C GLU A 157 -14.78 3.02 11.03
N LYS A 158 -14.16 2.84 9.85
CA LYS A 158 -13.04 3.68 9.41
C LYS A 158 -13.24 4.15 7.98
N ARG A 159 -13.47 5.46 7.83
CA ARG A 159 -13.60 6.12 6.54
C ARG A 159 -12.23 6.55 6.06
N VAL A 160 -11.56 5.68 5.30
CA VAL A 160 -10.15 5.90 4.93
C VAL A 160 -10.04 6.59 3.57
N LEU A 161 -10.62 5.98 2.52
CA LEU A 161 -10.56 6.51 1.17
C LEU A 161 -11.72 7.47 0.87
N ARG A 162 -11.42 8.51 0.08
CA ARG A 162 -12.40 9.36 -0.59
C ARG A 162 -12.75 8.72 -1.94
N ARG A 163 -13.91 9.10 -2.49
CA ARG A 163 -14.39 8.55 -3.77
C ARG A 163 -13.39 8.72 -4.91
N HIS A 164 -12.86 9.92 -5.07
CA HIS A 164 -11.89 10.23 -6.12
C HIS A 164 -10.54 9.51 -5.93
N GLU A 165 -10.18 9.14 -4.69
CA GLU A 165 -8.95 8.40 -4.42
C GLU A 165 -9.07 6.95 -4.85
N LEU A 166 -10.23 6.33 -4.64
CA LEU A 166 -10.50 4.99 -5.18
C LEU A 166 -10.43 5.00 -6.72
N ASP A 167 -11.08 5.97 -7.35
CA ASP A 167 -11.08 6.12 -8.81
C ASP A 167 -9.64 6.32 -9.33
N ALA A 168 -8.83 7.15 -8.66
CA ALA A 168 -7.43 7.38 -9.02
C ALA A 168 -6.55 6.13 -8.86
N LEU A 169 -6.74 5.36 -7.79
CA LEU A 169 -6.00 4.11 -7.55
C LEU A 169 -6.28 3.10 -8.67
N ILE A 170 -7.55 2.93 -9.05
CA ILE A 170 -7.95 2.04 -10.13
C ILE A 170 -7.47 2.57 -11.50
N ALA A 171 -7.59 3.88 -11.74
CA ALA A 171 -7.12 4.51 -12.97
C ALA A 171 -5.61 4.37 -13.17
N THR A 172 -4.83 4.46 -12.08
CA THR A 172 -3.38 4.23 -12.08
C THR A 172 -3.04 2.81 -12.50
N ALA A 173 -3.71 1.82 -11.88
CA ALA A 173 -3.47 0.41 -12.17
C ALA A 173 -3.83 0.01 -13.61
N MET A 174 -4.70 0.78 -14.26
CA MET A 174 -5.16 0.54 -15.63
C MET A 174 -4.53 1.48 -16.66
N ASP A 175 -3.61 2.36 -16.25
CA ASP A 175 -3.01 3.31 -17.17
C ASP A 175 -2.04 2.59 -18.12
N PRO A 176 -2.17 2.77 -19.45
CA PRO A 176 -1.27 2.14 -20.40
C PRO A 176 0.20 2.57 -20.25
N HIS A 177 0.48 3.71 -19.59
CA HIS A 177 1.84 4.16 -19.33
C HIS A 177 2.44 3.58 -18.06
N LEU A 178 1.69 2.84 -17.25
CA LEU A 178 2.21 2.19 -16.05
C LEU A 178 3.50 1.38 -16.30
N PRO A 179 3.59 0.51 -17.32
CA PRO A 179 4.83 -0.22 -17.62
C PRO A 179 5.92 0.63 -18.31
N ASN A 180 5.62 1.88 -18.69
CA ASN A 180 6.55 2.74 -19.42
C ASN A 180 7.43 3.53 -18.45
N SER A 181 8.63 2.99 -18.18
CA SER A 181 9.60 3.62 -17.27
C SER A 181 10.10 4.97 -17.76
N GLU A 182 10.26 5.16 -19.07
CA GLU A 182 10.72 6.43 -19.66
C GLU A 182 9.67 7.53 -19.43
N PHE A 183 8.40 7.23 -19.74
CA PHE A 183 7.29 8.13 -19.47
C PHE A 183 7.19 8.47 -17.98
N ASN A 184 7.24 7.46 -17.10
CA ASN A 184 7.12 7.68 -15.65
C ASN A 184 8.31 8.50 -15.11
N GLN A 185 9.51 8.32 -15.66
CA GLN A 185 10.68 9.12 -15.28
C GLN A 185 10.51 10.59 -15.67
N GLU A 186 9.96 10.88 -16.85
CA GLU A 186 9.76 12.25 -17.34
C GLU A 186 8.53 12.94 -16.75
N LEU A 187 7.54 12.17 -16.28
CA LEU A 187 6.29 12.68 -15.70
C LEU A 187 6.56 13.82 -14.70
N GLN A 188 5.83 14.91 -14.79
CA GLN A 188 5.97 16.04 -13.85
C GLN A 188 4.73 16.08 -12.97
N VAL A 189 4.92 16.22 -11.66
CA VAL A 189 3.83 16.29 -10.67
C VAL A 189 3.93 17.62 -9.95
N GLU A 190 2.82 18.35 -9.79
CA GLU A 190 2.84 19.71 -9.21
C GLU A 190 3.36 19.73 -7.77
N GLY A 191 3.15 18.64 -7.02
CA GLY A 191 3.70 18.43 -5.69
C GLY A 191 3.26 17.09 -5.10
N ILE A 192 3.94 16.65 -4.04
CA ILE A 192 3.60 15.42 -3.30
C ILE A 192 2.77 15.82 -2.08
N SER A 193 1.51 15.41 -2.04
CA SER A 193 0.66 15.62 -0.85
C SER A 193 0.92 14.54 0.20
N THR A 194 0.90 14.92 1.48
CA THR A 194 1.03 13.98 2.61
C THR A 194 -0.03 12.88 2.52
N ARG A 195 -1.26 13.26 2.18
CA ARG A 195 -2.37 12.31 1.99
C ARG A 195 -2.12 11.32 0.86
N ALA A 196 -1.56 11.73 -0.29
CA ALA A 196 -1.22 10.80 -1.36
C ALA A 196 -0.17 9.77 -0.91
N VAL A 197 0.83 10.19 -0.15
CA VAL A 197 1.85 9.29 0.44
C VAL A 197 1.20 8.31 1.41
N GLN A 198 0.30 8.77 2.28
CA GLN A 198 -0.42 7.89 3.22
C GLN A 198 -1.33 6.87 2.52
N VAL A 199 -2.06 7.29 1.48
CA VAL A 199 -2.88 6.38 0.66
C VAL A 199 -1.98 5.32 0.00
N GLY A 200 -0.87 5.74 -0.61
CA GLY A 200 0.10 4.82 -1.21
C GLY A 200 0.68 3.85 -0.18
N ALA A 201 1.10 4.34 0.98
CA ALA A 201 1.65 3.51 2.06
C ALA A 201 0.64 2.48 2.58
N LEU A 202 -0.62 2.88 2.78
CA LEU A 202 -1.70 1.98 3.19
C LEU A 202 -1.92 0.88 2.16
N VAL A 203 -2.05 1.23 0.88
CA VAL A 203 -2.30 0.27 -0.21
C VAL A 203 -1.13 -0.70 -0.35
N MET A 204 0.10 -0.21 -0.33
CA MET A 204 1.30 -1.04 -0.47
C MET A 204 1.53 -1.97 0.72
N ALA A 205 1.28 -1.50 1.95
CA ALA A 205 1.27 -2.38 3.11
C ALA A 205 0.17 -3.45 3.00
N GLY A 206 -1.01 -3.07 2.49
CA GLY A 206 -2.09 -4.02 2.20
C GLY A 206 -1.70 -5.07 1.17
N VAL A 207 -0.95 -4.69 0.13
CA VAL A 207 -0.41 -5.62 -0.87
C VAL A 207 0.57 -6.60 -0.22
N GLU A 208 1.48 -6.14 0.63
CA GLU A 208 2.40 -7.01 1.37
C GLU A 208 1.63 -8.04 2.22
N TYR A 209 0.57 -7.62 2.91
CA TYR A 209 -0.27 -8.53 3.69
C TYR A 209 -1.13 -9.45 2.84
N ALA A 210 -1.62 -8.99 1.67
CA ALA A 210 -2.30 -9.85 0.72
C ALA A 210 -1.38 -10.97 0.21
N LEU A 211 -0.10 -10.67 -0.04
CA LEU A 211 0.90 -11.67 -0.40
C LEU A 211 1.19 -12.66 0.76
N LEU A 212 1.24 -12.17 2.00
CA LEU A 212 1.32 -13.04 3.19
C LEU A 212 0.12 -14.00 3.26
N VAL A 213 -1.10 -13.50 3.05
CA VAL A 213 -2.32 -14.32 3.00
C VAL A 213 -2.25 -15.33 1.85
N ASN A 214 -1.81 -14.90 0.66
CA ASN A 214 -1.68 -15.75 -0.52
C ASN A 214 -0.77 -16.95 -0.20
N ASP A 215 0.41 -16.70 0.37
CA ASP A 215 1.34 -17.75 0.74
C ASP A 215 0.79 -18.64 1.88
N ALA A 216 0.13 -18.07 2.90
CA ALA A 216 -0.51 -18.85 3.96
C ALA A 216 -1.60 -19.79 3.42
N CYS A 217 -2.31 -19.37 2.36
CA CYS A 217 -3.35 -20.16 1.69
C CYS A 217 -2.81 -21.16 0.65
N GLY A 218 -1.49 -21.34 0.51
CA GLY A 218 -0.91 -22.24 -0.50
C GLY A 218 -0.83 -21.65 -1.91
N ALA A 219 -0.66 -20.32 -1.99
CA ALA A 219 -0.45 -19.53 -3.20
C ALA A 219 -1.50 -19.75 -4.32
N PRO A 220 -2.80 -19.51 -4.06
CA PRO A 220 -3.84 -19.57 -5.11
C PRO A 220 -3.65 -18.53 -6.22
N ILE A 221 -2.99 -17.41 -5.95
CA ILE A 221 -2.62 -16.40 -6.96
C ILE A 221 -1.16 -16.63 -7.38
N PRO A 222 -0.89 -16.85 -8.68
CA PRO A 222 0.47 -17.01 -9.18
C PRO A 222 1.32 -15.76 -8.94
N TRP A 223 2.60 -15.95 -8.60
CA TRP A 223 3.53 -14.85 -8.34
C TRP A 223 3.60 -13.83 -9.48
N LEU A 224 3.60 -14.30 -10.74
CA LEU A 224 3.59 -13.46 -11.95
C LEU A 224 2.39 -12.49 -12.04
N MET A 225 1.36 -12.69 -11.23
CA MET A 225 0.14 -11.89 -11.19
C MET A 225 -0.02 -11.10 -9.89
N ALA A 226 0.92 -11.25 -8.97
CA ALA A 226 0.86 -10.70 -7.62
C ALA A 226 1.82 -9.52 -7.43
N CYS A 227 2.80 -9.38 -8.32
CA CYS A 227 3.85 -8.38 -8.23
C CYS A 227 3.32 -6.93 -8.29
N PRO A 228 3.73 -6.04 -7.36
CA PRO A 228 3.14 -4.70 -7.27
C PRO A 228 3.37 -3.79 -8.49
N TRP A 229 4.48 -3.97 -9.22
CA TRP A 229 4.81 -3.19 -10.42
C TRP A 229 3.81 -3.40 -11.57
N LEU A 230 2.95 -4.41 -11.50
CA LEU A 230 1.88 -4.63 -12.48
C LEU A 230 0.74 -3.62 -12.35
N TYR A 231 0.63 -2.92 -11.22
CA TYR A 231 -0.53 -2.07 -10.92
C TYR A 231 -0.21 -0.82 -10.10
N PHE A 232 1.05 -0.58 -9.73
CA PHE A 232 1.44 0.54 -8.89
C PHE A 232 2.72 1.21 -9.37
N ASP A 233 2.64 2.52 -9.57
CA ASP A 233 3.76 3.44 -9.65
C ASP A 233 3.40 4.68 -8.81
N GLY A 234 4.27 5.06 -7.87
CA GLY A 234 3.94 6.11 -6.90
C GLY A 234 3.82 7.50 -7.52
N LYS A 235 4.56 7.76 -8.61
CA LYS A 235 4.56 9.06 -9.29
C LYS A 235 3.36 9.20 -10.21
N LEU A 236 3.02 8.14 -10.93
CA LEU A 236 1.81 8.03 -11.71
C LEU A 236 0.56 8.11 -10.82
N LEU A 237 0.57 7.44 -9.66
CA LEU A 237 -0.49 7.57 -8.66
C LEU A 237 -0.62 9.00 -8.16
N GLY A 238 0.49 9.68 -7.87
CA GLY A 238 0.50 11.09 -7.47
C GLY A 238 -0.16 11.99 -8.53
N ALA A 239 0.15 11.78 -9.81
CA ALA A 239 -0.47 12.52 -10.92
C ALA A 239 -1.98 12.25 -11.04
N HIS A 240 -2.41 10.99 -10.93
CA HIS A 240 -3.83 10.63 -10.95
C HIS A 240 -4.59 11.17 -9.75
N LEU A 241 -4.01 11.14 -8.55
CA LEU A 241 -4.62 11.72 -7.34
C LEU A 241 -4.76 13.24 -7.45
N GLY A 242 -3.74 13.92 -7.96
CA GLY A 242 -3.79 15.37 -8.21
C GLY A 242 -4.90 15.72 -9.20
N ARG A 243 -5.01 14.97 -10.30
CA ARG A 243 -6.09 15.14 -11.28
C ARG A 243 -7.46 14.81 -10.71
N ALA A 244 -7.58 13.73 -9.95
CA ALA A 244 -8.86 13.29 -9.38
C ALA A 244 -9.42 14.29 -8.35
N ALA A 245 -8.56 15.12 -7.74
CA ALA A 245 -8.99 16.18 -6.83
C ALA A 245 -9.71 17.34 -7.54
N THR A 246 -9.44 17.57 -8.83
CA THR A 246 -10.02 18.67 -9.62
C THR A 246 -10.99 18.21 -10.70
N ALA A 247 -10.88 16.95 -11.15
CA ALA A 247 -11.73 16.37 -12.18
C ALA A 247 -13.21 16.35 -11.76
N LYS A 248 -14.10 16.80 -12.65
CA LYS A 248 -15.55 16.87 -12.42
C LYS A 248 -16.21 15.50 -12.51
N ASN A 249 -15.63 14.58 -13.29
CA ASN A 249 -16.17 13.25 -13.53
C ASN A 249 -15.06 12.26 -13.93
N LEU A 250 -15.43 10.98 -14.02
CA LEU A 250 -14.49 9.90 -14.36
C LEU A 250 -13.92 10.04 -15.78
N LEU A 251 -14.67 10.65 -16.71
CA LEU A 251 -14.21 10.86 -18.08
C LEU A 251 -13.01 11.81 -18.12
N GLU A 252 -13.06 12.89 -17.35
CA GLU A 252 -11.96 13.85 -17.21
C GLU A 252 -10.74 13.23 -16.52
N LEU A 253 -10.95 12.44 -15.46
CA LEU A 253 -9.87 11.70 -14.79
C LEU A 253 -9.11 10.79 -15.78
N CYS A 254 -9.84 10.06 -16.61
CA CYS A 254 -9.30 9.14 -17.61
C CYS A 254 -8.82 9.83 -18.91
N SER A 255 -8.59 11.15 -18.91
CA SER A 255 -8.16 11.91 -20.11
C SER A 255 -9.08 11.71 -21.32
N HIS A 256 -10.39 11.62 -21.10
CA HIS A 256 -11.40 11.35 -22.12
C HIS A 256 -11.25 10.02 -22.86
N ARG A 257 -10.45 9.07 -22.34
CA ARG A 257 -10.28 7.72 -22.91
C ARG A 257 -11.42 6.81 -22.44
N ILE A 258 -12.49 6.72 -23.23
CA ILE A 258 -13.68 5.89 -22.93
C ILE A 258 -13.33 4.44 -22.56
N PRO A 259 -12.40 3.73 -23.25
CA PRO A 259 -12.04 2.37 -22.86
C PRO A 259 -11.46 2.26 -21.44
N GLN A 260 -10.76 3.30 -20.97
CA GLN A 260 -10.23 3.33 -19.60
C GLN A 260 -11.35 3.59 -18.59
N VAL A 261 -12.28 4.51 -18.89
CA VAL A 261 -13.46 4.79 -18.06
C VAL A 261 -14.25 3.52 -17.77
N VAL A 262 -14.55 2.72 -18.80
CA VAL A 262 -15.30 1.47 -18.65
C VAL A 262 -14.58 0.48 -17.73
N LYS A 263 -13.25 0.32 -17.89
CA LYS A 263 -12.48 -0.58 -17.03
C LYS A 263 -12.45 -0.11 -15.58
N VAL A 264 -12.24 1.19 -15.36
CA VAL A 264 -12.21 1.78 -14.00
C VAL A 264 -13.57 1.62 -13.32
N ASP A 265 -14.66 1.89 -14.05
CA ASP A 265 -16.01 1.77 -13.53
C ASP A 265 -16.35 0.33 -13.13
N ARG A 266 -16.03 -0.65 -13.99
CA ARG A 266 -16.27 -2.07 -13.68
C ARG A 266 -15.45 -2.57 -12.48
N MET A 267 -14.17 -2.24 -12.39
CA MET A 267 -13.38 -2.67 -11.23
C MET A 267 -13.87 -1.98 -9.95
N ARG A 268 -14.30 -0.72 -10.02
CA ARG A 268 -14.94 -0.03 -8.89
C ARG A 268 -16.22 -0.73 -8.46
N GLU A 269 -17.06 -1.15 -9.40
CA GLU A 269 -18.27 -1.92 -9.11
C GLU A 269 -17.95 -3.21 -8.36
N ALA A 270 -16.95 -3.97 -8.82
CA ALA A 270 -16.51 -5.20 -8.14
C ALA A 270 -15.95 -4.94 -6.73
N VAL A 271 -15.13 -3.90 -6.57
CA VAL A 271 -14.55 -3.51 -5.28
C VAL A 271 -15.64 -3.13 -4.26
N LEU A 272 -16.72 -2.48 -4.70
CA LEU A 272 -17.79 -1.98 -3.84
C LEU A 272 -18.99 -2.94 -3.73
N GLU A 273 -18.99 -4.06 -4.45
CA GLU A 273 -20.10 -5.03 -4.50
C GLU A 273 -20.55 -5.46 -3.09
N GLY A 274 -21.80 -5.17 -2.73
CA GLY A 274 -22.38 -5.57 -1.45
C GLY A 274 -21.80 -4.87 -0.21
N LEU A 275 -21.00 -3.80 -0.37
CA LEU A 275 -20.48 -3.02 0.75
C LEU A 275 -21.38 -1.83 1.10
N TYR A 276 -21.55 -1.57 2.40
CA TYR A 276 -22.10 -0.29 2.87
C TYR A 276 -20.99 0.76 2.92
N VAL A 277 -20.84 1.53 1.85
CA VAL A 277 -19.67 2.41 1.65
C VAL A 277 -19.80 3.71 2.43
N GLN A 278 -18.83 3.98 3.29
CA GLN A 278 -18.67 5.27 3.97
C GLN A 278 -17.39 5.97 3.52
N TRP A 279 -17.53 7.04 2.74
CA TRP A 279 -16.40 7.80 2.22
C TRP A 279 -15.76 8.71 3.28
N ALA A 280 -14.43 8.79 3.25
CA ALA A 280 -13.71 9.81 4.01
C ALA A 280 -14.14 11.21 3.56
N ARG A 281 -14.21 12.14 4.51
CA ARG A 281 -14.48 13.56 4.23
C ARG A 281 -13.19 14.35 4.36
N PRO A 282 -12.99 15.41 3.57
CA PRO A 282 -11.92 16.35 3.83
C PRO A 282 -12.05 16.89 5.26
N PRO A 283 -10.94 17.02 6.02
CA PRO A 283 -10.98 17.65 7.33
C PRO A 283 -11.55 19.07 7.18
N LEU A 284 -12.51 19.42 8.03
CA LEU A 284 -13.01 20.78 8.15
C LEU A 284 -11.90 21.60 8.82
N LEU A 285 -10.98 22.15 8.03
CA LEU A 285 -9.99 23.08 8.55
C LEU A 285 -10.69 24.41 8.87
N PRO A 286 -10.56 24.96 10.09
CA PRO A 286 -10.81 26.37 10.32
C PRO A 286 -9.93 27.19 9.38
N PRO A 287 -10.35 28.39 8.92
CA PRO A 287 -9.51 29.25 8.10
C PRO A 287 -8.18 29.50 8.83
N LEU A 288 -7.07 29.05 8.24
CA LEU A 288 -5.75 29.34 8.79
C LEU A 288 -5.44 30.83 8.62
N PRO A 289 -4.96 31.53 9.66
CA PRO A 289 -4.47 32.89 9.49
C PRO A 289 -3.29 32.90 8.49
N PRO A 290 -3.14 33.97 7.68
CA PRO A 290 -2.23 34.02 6.53
C PRO A 290 -0.75 33.69 6.82
N VAL A 291 -0.33 33.78 8.08
CA VAL A 291 1.06 33.66 8.51
C VAL A 291 1.52 32.19 8.66
N GLU A 292 0.59 31.24 8.77
CA GLU A 292 0.94 29.82 9.01
C GLU A 292 1.02 28.97 7.72
N ALA A 293 0.41 29.41 6.62
CA ALA A 293 0.43 28.71 5.34
C ALA A 293 1.85 28.54 4.77
N ALA A 294 2.79 29.42 5.13
CA ALA A 294 4.19 29.36 4.70
C ALA A 294 5.04 28.29 5.41
N ARG A 295 4.52 27.61 6.46
CA ARG A 295 5.29 26.63 7.25
C ARG A 295 5.03 25.16 6.89
N VAL A 296 4.10 24.87 5.98
CA VAL A 296 3.59 23.50 5.74
C VAL A 296 4.54 22.62 4.88
N HIS A 297 5.70 23.14 4.46
CA HIS A 297 6.62 22.43 3.56
C HIS A 297 7.94 21.97 4.19
N SER A 298 7.97 21.72 5.51
CA SER A 298 9.18 21.28 6.19
C SER A 298 8.96 19.96 6.93
N VAL A 299 8.68 18.88 6.21
CA VAL A 299 8.90 17.54 6.78
C VAL A 299 10.40 17.29 6.75
N MET A 300 11.07 17.58 7.86
CA MET A 300 12.48 17.22 8.07
C MET A 300 12.56 15.73 8.46
N PRO A 301 13.57 14.98 7.99
CA PRO A 301 13.81 13.62 8.44
C PRO A 301 14.03 13.56 9.96
N ALA A 302 13.52 12.51 10.60
CA ALA A 302 13.75 12.27 12.02
C ALA A 302 15.26 12.11 12.30
N GLY A 303 15.80 12.92 13.22
CA GLY A 303 17.20 12.85 13.68
C GLY A 303 18.06 14.10 13.45
N MET A 304 17.54 15.13 12.76
CA MET A 304 18.29 16.39 12.57
C MET A 304 17.95 17.40 13.69
N PRO A 305 18.94 18.00 14.38
CA PRO A 305 18.69 18.99 15.40
C PRO A 305 18.03 20.24 14.80
N ALA A 306 16.99 20.75 15.45
CA ALA A 306 16.38 22.02 15.09
C ALA A 306 17.43 23.14 15.17
N PRO A 307 17.47 24.08 14.20
CA PRO A 307 18.41 25.18 14.28
C PRO A 307 18.07 26.04 15.50
N SER A 308 18.96 26.06 16.48
CA SER A 308 18.88 26.93 17.64
C SER A 308 18.86 28.38 17.17
N ARG A 309 17.74 29.08 17.37
CA ARG A 309 17.66 30.54 17.16
C ARG A 309 18.33 31.22 18.36
N THR A 310 19.65 31.34 18.35
CA THR A 310 20.35 32.30 19.21
C THR A 310 20.20 33.70 18.62
N PRO A 311 19.71 34.70 19.38
CA PRO A 311 19.65 36.07 18.89
C PRO A 311 21.03 36.71 19.04
N VAL A 312 21.81 36.76 17.96
CA VAL A 312 23.04 37.57 17.95
C VAL A 312 22.72 38.94 17.38
N ARG A 313 22.78 39.93 18.28
CA ARG A 313 22.70 41.37 18.00
C ARG A 313 24.14 41.84 17.75
N GLY A 314 24.45 42.40 16.58
CA GLY A 314 25.74 43.07 16.35
C GLY A 314 26.24 43.00 14.90
N ALA A 315 26.53 44.17 14.35
CA ALA A 315 27.01 44.48 13.01
C ALA A 315 28.22 43.67 12.52
N ALA A 316 28.21 43.29 11.23
CA ALA A 316 29.17 43.74 10.20
C ALA A 316 29.08 42.87 8.93
N THR A 317 29.18 43.57 7.80
CA THR A 317 29.27 43.17 6.39
C THR A 317 30.01 41.85 6.09
N LEU A 318 29.32 40.88 5.48
CA LEU A 318 29.92 39.81 4.67
C LEU A 318 29.06 39.56 3.40
N PRO A 319 29.68 39.30 2.24
CA PRO A 319 29.00 39.23 0.94
C PRO A 319 28.07 38.00 0.83
N PRO A 320 26.99 38.07 0.02
CA PRO A 320 26.00 36.99 -0.08
C PRO A 320 26.53 35.88 -0.99
N GLY A 321 27.27 34.94 -0.42
CA GLY A 321 27.70 33.71 -1.08
C GLY A 321 27.34 32.51 -0.24
N VAL A 322 26.51 31.62 -0.79
CA VAL A 322 26.38 30.22 -0.35
C VAL A 322 25.74 30.01 1.03
N ARG A 323 24.43 30.31 1.14
CA ARG A 323 23.56 29.51 2.03
C ARG A 323 22.87 28.47 1.15
N GLY A 324 23.48 27.29 1.09
CA GLY A 324 22.90 26.11 0.47
C GLY A 324 21.51 25.86 1.03
N ARG A 325 20.49 26.20 0.23
CA ARG A 325 19.18 25.59 0.34
C ARG A 325 19.41 24.09 0.17
N GLY A 326 19.04 23.31 1.18
CA GLY A 326 18.86 21.87 1.03
C GLY A 326 17.72 21.61 0.06
N VAL A 327 17.98 21.82 -1.22
CA VAL A 327 17.24 21.18 -2.30
C VAL A 327 17.70 19.74 -2.22
N THR A 328 16.75 18.82 -2.06
CA THR A 328 16.98 17.40 -2.27
C THR A 328 17.32 17.21 -3.75
N THR A 329 18.53 17.57 -4.17
CA THR A 329 19.05 17.22 -5.48
C THR A 329 19.08 15.70 -5.51
N GLY A 330 18.29 15.06 -6.36
CA GLY A 330 18.25 13.61 -6.37
C GLY A 330 19.56 13.00 -6.86
N GLY A 331 19.54 11.69 -7.16
CA GLY A 331 20.75 10.94 -7.47
C GLY A 331 21.06 10.84 -8.96
N ARG A 332 22.32 10.52 -9.24
CA ARG A 332 22.86 10.19 -10.56
C ARG A 332 23.51 8.82 -10.47
N LEU A 333 23.05 7.87 -11.28
CA LEU A 333 23.68 6.57 -11.45
C LEU A 333 24.67 6.65 -12.61
N GLU A 334 25.92 6.34 -12.30
CA GLU A 334 26.99 6.24 -13.29
C GLU A 334 27.53 4.81 -13.33
N ILE A 335 27.65 4.25 -14.52
CA ILE A 335 28.31 2.97 -14.78
C ILE A 335 29.53 3.28 -15.65
N ALA A 336 30.73 2.96 -15.15
CA ALA A 336 32.00 3.23 -15.83
C ALA A 336 32.21 4.71 -16.22
N GLY A 337 31.77 5.65 -15.38
CA GLY A 337 31.83 7.09 -15.65
C GLY A 337 30.81 7.60 -16.68
N VAL A 338 29.96 6.71 -17.20
CA VAL A 338 28.84 7.06 -18.09
C VAL A 338 27.56 7.08 -17.29
N VAL A 339 26.74 8.08 -17.56
CA VAL A 339 25.57 8.37 -16.74
C VAL A 339 24.40 7.66 -17.33
N VAL A 340 23.88 6.69 -16.58
CA VAL A 340 22.83 5.77 -17.04
C VAL A 340 21.48 6.09 -16.41
N GLY A 341 21.42 7.00 -15.45
CA GLY A 341 20.15 7.48 -14.91
C GLY A 341 20.33 8.66 -13.97
N ASN A 342 19.40 9.60 -14.03
CA ASN A 342 19.28 10.69 -13.05
C ASN A 342 17.86 10.65 -12.47
N TRP A 343 17.73 10.88 -11.17
CA TRP A 343 16.47 11.13 -10.49
C TRP A 343 16.60 12.40 -9.66
N GLY A 344 15.51 13.14 -9.50
CA GLY A 344 15.44 14.40 -8.78
C GLY A 344 13.99 14.80 -8.54
N PRO A 345 13.73 15.82 -7.72
CA PRO A 345 12.37 16.33 -7.53
C PRO A 345 11.86 16.91 -8.85
N ASN A 346 11.03 16.15 -9.56
CA ASN A 346 10.27 16.59 -10.73
C ASN A 346 8.99 17.32 -10.28
N SER A 347 9.17 18.28 -9.38
CA SER A 347 8.10 19.16 -8.90
C SER A 347 8.19 20.47 -9.67
N ARG A 348 7.08 20.87 -10.31
CA ARG A 348 6.98 22.21 -10.92
C ARG A 348 6.98 23.25 -9.79
N LEU A 349 8.16 23.72 -9.40
CA LEU A 349 8.26 24.97 -8.66
C LEU A 349 7.81 26.11 -9.60
N HIS A 350 7.05 27.05 -9.05
CA HIS A 350 6.45 28.23 -9.70
C HIS A 350 7.41 28.95 -10.69
N PRO A 351 6.92 29.66 -11.74
CA PRO A 351 7.65 29.94 -12.99
C PRO A 351 8.90 30.85 -12.94
N ASP A 352 9.37 31.32 -11.79
CA ASP A 352 10.44 32.34 -11.72
C ASP A 352 11.86 31.78 -11.63
N VAL A 353 12.07 30.50 -11.95
CA VAL A 353 13.42 29.93 -12.06
C VAL A 353 13.59 29.28 -13.43
N LEU A 354 14.08 30.06 -14.39
CA LEU A 354 14.62 29.57 -15.66
C LEU A 354 15.80 28.64 -15.36
N LEU A 355 15.55 27.33 -15.31
CA LEU A 355 16.59 26.32 -15.51
C LEU A 355 16.73 26.07 -17.02
N PRO A 356 17.96 26.06 -17.57
CA PRO A 356 18.17 25.77 -18.98
C PRO A 356 17.72 24.35 -19.34
N PRO A 357 17.39 24.08 -20.61
CA PRO A 357 16.79 22.80 -21.03
C PRO A 357 17.71 21.62 -20.72
N GLN A 358 17.12 20.55 -20.19
CA GLN A 358 17.79 19.26 -20.02
C GLN A 358 18.17 18.69 -21.39
N VAL A 359 19.45 18.36 -21.56
CA VAL A 359 20.03 17.81 -22.78
C VAL A 359 19.50 16.39 -23.01
N ARG A 360 19.02 16.14 -24.23
CA ARG A 360 18.55 14.86 -24.77
C ARG A 360 19.64 13.80 -24.71
N CYS A 361 19.32 12.59 -24.24
CA CYS A 361 20.08 11.39 -24.60
C CYS A 361 19.43 10.73 -25.82
N GLN A 362 20.03 10.94 -26.99
CA GLN A 362 19.91 10.00 -28.11
C GLN A 362 20.86 8.84 -27.84
N THR A 363 20.33 7.63 -27.71
CA THR A 363 21.13 6.42 -27.92
C THR A 363 20.25 5.37 -28.58
N GLU A 364 20.31 5.34 -29.92
CA GLU A 364 19.96 4.16 -30.70
C GLU A 364 20.88 2.99 -30.28
N TYR A 365 20.31 1.94 -29.70
CA TYR A 365 21.02 0.65 -29.61
C TYR A 365 20.45 -0.30 -30.66
N LYS A 366 21.19 -0.42 -31.77
CA LYS A 366 21.11 -1.57 -32.67
C LYS A 366 21.64 -2.79 -31.92
N PHE A 367 20.77 -3.73 -31.58
CA PHE A 367 21.18 -5.08 -31.20
C PHE A 367 21.62 -5.83 -32.46
N TYR A 368 22.92 -6.06 -32.59
CA TYR A 368 23.45 -7.10 -33.46
C TYR A 368 23.27 -8.46 -32.76
N ALA A 369 22.54 -9.35 -33.42
CA ALA A 369 22.46 -10.76 -33.08
C ALA A 369 23.69 -11.50 -33.64
N SER A 370 24.33 -12.34 -32.83
CA SER A 370 25.28 -13.43 -33.17
C SER A 370 25.57 -14.16 -31.85
N CYS A 371 25.42 -15.47 -31.64
CA CYS A 371 25.04 -16.63 -32.44
C CYS A 371 24.10 -17.51 -31.61
#